data_AF-A0A929YAF9-F1
#
_entry.id   AF-A0A929YAF9-F1
#
_cell.length_a   1.000
_cell.length_b   1.000
_cell.length_c   1.000
_cell.angle_alpha   90.00
_cell.angle_beta   90.00
_cell.angle_gamma   90.00
#
_symmetry.space_group_name_H-M   'P 1'
#
loop_
_entity.id
_entity.type
_entity.pdbx_description
1 polymer ?
#
loop_
_entity_poly.entity_id
_entity_poly.type
_entity_poly.pdbx_seq_one_letter_code
_entity_poly.pdbx_strand_id
1 'polypeptide(L)'
;MVRFGYLELTAKAGQNLPYLSSGEKIRGHEFHYYDTDANGESCTAEKPVGGRSWDCMVSYKNLLAGFPHLYYESNPDLIRRFVEKCRGLDG
;
A
#
# COMPACT_ATOMS: atom_id res chain seq x y z
N MET A 1 -15.56 3.80 10.70
CA MET A 1 -16.01 2.95 9.57
C MET A 1 -15.06 1.77 9.53
N VAL A 2 -15.53 0.52 9.51
CA VAL A 2 -14.58 -0.61 9.49
C VAL A 2 -14.02 -0.78 8.08
N ARG A 3 -12.70 -0.66 7.94
CA ARG A 3 -11.93 -0.98 6.73
C ARG A 3 -11.80 -2.50 6.67
N PHE A 4 -12.70 -3.17 5.95
CA PHE A 4 -12.82 -4.63 6.00
C PHE A 4 -13.11 -5.25 4.64
N GLY A 5 -12.34 -6.24 4.22
CA GLY A 5 -12.44 -6.99 2.96
C GLY A 5 -11.33 -6.69 1.96
N TYR A 6 -11.43 -7.30 0.78
CA TYR A 6 -10.53 -7.06 -0.35
C TYR A 6 -10.55 -5.62 -0.85
N LEU A 7 -9.42 -5.16 -1.36
CA LEU A 7 -9.17 -3.81 -1.85
C LEU A 7 -8.02 -3.78 -2.86
N GLU A 8 -7.95 -2.71 -3.65
CA GLU A 8 -6.80 -2.36 -4.49
C GLU A 8 -6.20 -1.04 -3.97
N LEU A 9 -4.91 -1.04 -3.67
CA LEU A 9 -4.17 0.17 -3.28
C LEU A 9 -3.61 0.82 -4.53
N THR A 10 -3.62 2.15 -4.57
CA THR A 10 -2.92 2.96 -5.58
C THR A 10 -2.00 3.95 -4.87
N ALA A 11 -0.73 4.05 -5.27
CA ALA A 11 0.17 5.09 -4.78
C ALA A 11 -0.30 6.47 -5.25
N LYS A 12 -0.42 7.44 -4.34
CA LYS A 12 -0.89 8.79 -4.70
C LYS A 12 0.16 9.58 -5.48
N ALA A 13 -0.31 10.49 -6.34
CA ALA A 13 0.55 11.41 -7.07
C ALA A 13 1.38 12.28 -6.12
N GLY A 14 2.66 12.50 -6.47
CA GLY A 14 3.60 13.29 -5.66
C GLY A 14 4.17 12.57 -4.44
N GLN A 15 3.72 11.36 -4.12
CA GLN A 15 4.33 10.53 -3.09
C GLN A 15 5.53 9.78 -3.66
N ASN A 16 6.66 9.80 -2.94
CA ASN A 16 7.84 8.99 -3.27
C ASN A 16 7.89 7.76 -2.34
N LEU A 17 7.22 6.67 -2.74
CA LEU A 17 7.20 5.43 -1.95
C LEU A 17 8.40 4.56 -2.31
N PRO A 18 8.95 3.79 -1.36
CA PRO A 18 10.18 3.03 -1.59
C PRO A 18 10.01 1.87 -2.59
N TYR A 19 8.80 1.33 -2.75
CA TYR A 19 8.55 0.09 -3.49
C TYR A 19 7.37 0.15 -4.46
N LEU A 20 6.65 1.27 -4.52
CA LEU A 20 5.45 1.44 -5.35
C LEU A 20 5.42 2.84 -5.96
N SER A 21 5.59 2.95 -7.27
CA SER A 21 5.63 4.23 -7.97
C SER A 21 4.25 4.86 -8.05
N SER A 22 4.19 6.18 -8.19
CA SER A 22 2.94 6.93 -8.36
C SER A 22 2.02 6.30 -9.41
N GLY A 23 0.76 6.05 -9.04
CA GLY A 23 -0.24 5.44 -9.92
C GLY A 23 -0.15 3.91 -10.04
N GLU A 24 0.92 3.28 -9.56
CA GLU A 24 0.99 1.82 -9.50
C GLU A 24 0.03 1.26 -8.46
N LYS A 25 -0.44 0.05 -8.76
CA LYS A 25 -1.49 -0.62 -8.02
C LYS A 25 -0.99 -1.92 -7.42
N ILE A 26 -1.55 -2.29 -6.27
CA ILE A 26 -1.36 -3.61 -5.67
C ILE A 26 -2.64 -4.03 -4.95
N ARG A 27 -3.05 -5.29 -5.13
CA ARG A 27 -4.22 -5.84 -4.45
C ARG A 27 -3.88 -6.22 -3.01
N GLY A 28 -4.89 -6.15 -2.14
CA GLY A 28 -4.74 -6.54 -0.76
C GLY A 28 -6.08 -6.76 -0.06
N HIS A 29 -6.03 -6.89 1.26
CA HIS A 29 -7.21 -6.98 2.10
C HIS A 29 -6.94 -6.43 3.50
N GLU A 30 -8.00 -5.99 4.16
CA GLU A 30 -7.99 -5.68 5.60
C GLU A 30 -9.02 -6.54 6.31
N PHE A 31 -8.63 -7.25 7.36
CA PHE A 31 -9.52 -8.06 8.20
C PHE A 31 -9.29 -7.78 9.69
N HIS A 32 -9.04 -6.51 10.01
CA HIS A 32 -8.79 -6.06 11.38
C HIS A 32 -10.05 -5.42 11.99
N TYR A 33 -10.30 -5.70 13.27
CA TYR A 33 -11.28 -4.96 14.06
C TYR A 33 -10.69 -3.73 14.76
N TYR A 34 -9.36 -3.73 14.96
CA TYR A 34 -8.64 -2.60 15.50
C TYR A 34 -8.48 -1.49 14.44
N ASP A 35 -8.44 -0.24 14.88
CA ASP A 35 -8.25 0.94 14.05
C ASP A 35 -7.35 1.96 14.79
N THR A 36 -6.81 2.94 14.07
CA THR A 36 -5.94 4.00 14.58
C THR A 36 -6.31 5.36 13.97
N ASP A 37 -5.93 6.45 14.62
CA ASP A 37 -6.00 7.79 14.05
C ASP A 37 -4.89 8.07 13.02
N ALA A 38 -3.80 7.29 13.04
CA ALA A 38 -2.65 7.43 12.15
C ALA A 38 -2.60 6.40 11.01
N ASN A 39 -3.67 6.31 10.22
CA ASN A 39 -3.83 5.29 9.17
C ASN A 39 -2.91 5.47 7.92
N GLY A 40 -2.28 6.65 7.80
CA GLY A 40 -1.43 7.02 6.67
C GLY A 40 -2.21 7.54 5.46
N GLU A 41 -1.48 8.25 4.59
CA GLU A 41 -2.03 8.97 3.43
C GLU A 41 -1.26 8.72 2.13
N SER A 42 -0.28 7.82 2.16
CA SER A 42 0.63 7.56 1.04
C SER A 42 -0.05 6.83 -0.13
N CYS A 43 -1.06 6.02 0.16
CA CYS A 43 -1.84 5.27 -0.82
C CYS A 43 -3.35 5.50 -0.63
N THR A 44 -4.11 5.33 -1.70
CA THR A 44 -5.57 5.20 -1.65
C THR A 44 -5.94 3.73 -1.78
N ALA A 45 -6.67 3.17 -0.82
CA ALA A 45 -7.29 1.85 -0.93
C ALA A 45 -8.72 2.00 -1.45
N GLU A 46 -9.10 1.18 -2.42
CA GLU A 46 -10.44 1.18 -3.02
C GLU A 46 -11.08 -0.20 -2.97
N LYS A 47 -12.38 -0.24 -2.63
CA LYS A 47 -13.19 -1.45 -2.73
C LYS A 47 -13.48 -1.79 -4.20
N PRO A 48 -13.31 -3.06 -4.61
CA PRO A 48 -13.65 -3.49 -5.97
C PRO A 48 -15.14 -3.35 -6.30
N VAL A 49 -16.00 -3.32 -5.27
CA VAL A 49 -17.44 -3.14 -5.42
C VAL A 49 -17.91 -2.01 -4.51
N GLY A 50 -18.73 -1.12 -5.06
CA GLY A 50 -19.36 -0.03 -4.32
C GLY A 50 -18.50 1.21 -4.11
N GLY A 51 -17.29 1.27 -4.69
CA GLY A 51 -16.49 2.50 -4.85
C GLY A 51 -16.01 3.18 -3.57
N ARG A 52 -16.23 2.56 -2.40
CA ARG A 52 -15.72 3.10 -1.13
C ARG A 52 -14.19 3.06 -1.15
N SER A 53 -13.59 4.19 -0.81
CA SER A 53 -12.14 4.34 -0.73
C SER A 53 -11.72 5.08 0.53
N TRP A 54 -10.47 4.89 0.93
CA TRP A 54 -9.85 5.57 2.06
C TRP A 54 -8.34 5.67 1.89
N ASP A 55 -7.78 6.62 2.62
CA ASP A 55 -6.34 6.79 2.74
C ASP A 55 -5.72 5.70 3.63
N CYS A 56 -4.59 5.17 3.18
CA CYS A 56 -3.87 4.10 3.84
C CYS A 56 -2.37 4.19 3.57
N MET A 57 -1.61 3.39 4.32
CA MET A 57 -0.17 3.26 4.26
C MET A 57 0.58 4.52 4.71
N VAL A 58 1.59 4.32 5.55
CA VAL A 58 2.60 5.30 5.91
C VAL A 58 3.88 4.93 5.17
N SER A 59 4.52 5.93 4.58
CA SER A 59 5.84 5.81 3.98
C SER A 59 6.86 6.68 4.70
N TYR A 60 8.03 6.12 5.01
CA TYR A 60 9.15 6.87 5.58
C TYR A 60 10.49 6.20 5.26
N LYS A 61 11.35 6.86 4.47
CA LYS A 61 12.61 6.28 3.97
C LYS A 61 12.36 4.96 3.22
N ASN A 62 12.70 3.84 3.83
CA ASN A 62 12.50 2.48 3.29
C ASN A 62 11.29 1.78 3.93
N LEU A 63 10.57 2.45 4.82
CA LEU A 63 9.35 1.92 5.41
C LEU A 63 8.17 2.15 4.47
N LEU A 64 7.39 1.10 4.24
CA LEU A 64 6.03 1.17 3.74
C LEU A 64 5.19 0.24 4.61
N ALA A 65 4.29 0.80 5.43
CA ALA A 65 3.55 0.04 6.43
C ALA A 65 2.11 0.55 6.58
N GLY A 66 1.18 -0.35 6.91
CA GLY A 66 -0.22 -0.03 7.15
C GLY A 66 -1.02 -1.30 7.43
N PHE A 67 -2.33 -1.15 7.63
CA PHE A 67 -3.22 -2.30 7.83
C PHE A 67 -3.45 -3.21 6.62
N PRO A 68 -3.42 -2.74 5.35
CA PRO A 68 -3.61 -3.63 4.22
C PRO A 68 -2.57 -4.76 4.18
N HIS A 69 -3.05 -6.00 4.20
CA HIS A 69 -2.26 -7.18 3.84
C HIS A 69 -2.15 -7.23 2.31
N LEU A 70 -0.93 -7.18 1.80
CA LEU A 70 -0.65 -7.06 0.37
C LEU A 70 -0.56 -8.44 -0.30
N TYR A 71 -1.21 -8.60 -1.45
CA TYR A 71 -1.07 -9.77 -2.30
C TYR A 71 0.03 -9.51 -3.34
N TYR A 72 1.25 -9.93 -3.02
CA TYR A 72 2.45 -9.59 -3.78
C TYR A 72 2.42 -9.99 -5.26
N GLU A 73 1.81 -11.12 -5.60
CA GLU A 73 1.73 -11.56 -7.01
C GLU A 73 0.82 -10.70 -7.88
N SER A 74 0.02 -9.79 -7.30
CA SER A 74 -0.68 -8.78 -8.10
C SER A 74 0.21 -7.65 -8.60
N ASN A 75 1.42 -7.50 -8.03
CA ASN A 75 2.45 -6.57 -8.50
C ASN A 75 3.86 -7.06 -8.09
N PRO A 76 4.46 -7.98 -8.87
CA PRO A 76 5.78 -8.54 -8.58
C PRO A 76 6.91 -7.50 -8.56
N ASP A 77 6.76 -6.37 -9.27
CA ASP A 77 7.75 -5.29 -9.29
C ASP A 77 7.93 -4.64 -7.91
N LEU A 78 6.89 -4.60 -7.08
CA LEU A 78 7.00 -4.12 -5.71
C LEU A 78 8.00 -4.97 -4.91
N ILE A 79 7.92 -6.30 -5.04
CA ILE A 79 8.83 -7.20 -4.33
C ILE A 79 10.24 -7.16 -4.91
N ARG A 80 10.36 -7.02 -6.23
CA ARG A 80 11.67 -6.85 -6.88
C ARG A 80 12.39 -5.62 -6.31
N ARG A 81 11.73 -4.46 -6.27
CA ARG A 81 12.29 -3.22 -5.69
C ARG A 81 12.59 -3.36 -4.19
N PHE A 82 11.71 -4.02 -3.44
CA PHE A 82 11.98 -4.32 -2.03
C PHE A 82 13.29 -5.09 -1.84
N VAL A 83 13.48 -6.16 -2.62
CA VAL A 83 14.69 -7.00 -2.55
C VAL A 83 15.94 -6.24 -3.01
N GLU A 84 15.85 -5.45 -4.09
CA GLU A 84 16.97 -4.60 -4.57
C GLU A 84 17.41 -3.61 -3.50
N LYS A 85 16.46 -2.96 -2.83
CA LYS A 85 16.73 -2.04 -1.73
C LYS A 85 17.37 -2.74 -0.53
N CYS A 86 16.90 -3.93 -0.17
CA CYS A 86 17.51 -4.75 0.88
C CYS A 86 18.96 -5.16 0.54
N ARG A 87 19.28 -5.33 -0.74
CA ARG A 87 20.64 -5.64 -1.22
C ARG A 87 21.55 -4.40 -1.29
N GLY A 88 20.99 -3.20 -1.17
CA GLY A 88 21.74 -1.95 -1.37
C GLY A 88 22.06 -1.66 -2.84
N LEU A 89 21.26 -2.20 -3.77
CA LEU A 89 21.44 -2.01 -5.21
C LEU A 89 20.72 -0.76 -5.75
N ASP A 90 19.99 -0.05 -4.88
CA ASP A 90 19.33 1.21 -5.19
C ASP A 90 20.29 2.37 -4.82
N GLY A 91 21.30 2.61 -5.66
CA GLY A 91 22.31 3.66 -5.48
C GLY A 91 22.74 4.29 -6.79
#